data_AF-A0A2I1DPN6-F1
#
_entry.id   AF-A0A2I1DPN6-F1
#
_cell.length_a   1.000
_cell.length_b   1.000
_cell.length_c   1.000
_cell.angle_alpha   90.00
_cell.angle_beta   90.00
_cell.angle_gamma   90.00
#
_symmetry.space_group_name_H-M   'P 1'
#
loop_
_entity.id
_entity.type
_entity.pdbx_description
1 polymer ?
#
loop_
_entity_poly.entity_id
_entity_poly.type
_entity_poly.pdbx_seq_one_letter_code
_entity_poly.pdbx_strand_id
1 'polypeptide(L)'
;MVHAVDQKNLDDEARRLVSLPPAEFAGFMLTMLFSKVLYPKGVRDMTVIVNGSVINIGDSEPLVALKTAKTALSGEIARIQRKS
;
A
#
# COMPACT_ATOMS: atom_id res chain seq x y z
N MET A 1 29.74 17.42 6.56
CA MET A 1 29.93 16.70 5.28
C MET A 1 28.64 15.96 5.00
N VAL A 2 27.72 16.61 4.28
CA VAL A 2 26.35 16.08 4.08
C VAL A 2 26.47 14.97 3.03
N HIS A 3 26.08 13.76 3.40
CA HIS A 3 26.08 12.62 2.49
C HIS A 3 25.24 12.98 1.27
N ALA A 4 25.91 13.20 0.13
CA ALA A 4 25.27 13.02 -1.16
C ALA A 4 24.82 11.57 -1.18
N VAL A 5 23.55 11.33 -0.80
CA VAL A 5 22.86 10.12 -1.23
C VAL A 5 23.00 10.15 -2.74
N ASP A 6 23.86 9.27 -3.24
CA ASP A 6 24.40 9.30 -4.59
C ASP A 6 23.26 9.50 -5.59
N GLN A 7 23.16 10.71 -6.15
CA GLN A 7 21.95 11.17 -6.85
C GLN A 7 21.63 10.28 -8.07
N LYS A 8 22.66 9.65 -8.64
CA LYS A 8 22.56 8.63 -9.67
C LYS A 8 21.75 7.41 -9.22
N ASN A 9 21.92 6.96 -7.96
CA ASN A 9 21.18 5.83 -7.42
C ASN A 9 19.70 6.15 -7.21
N LEU A 10 19.35 7.41 -6.92
CA LEU A 10 17.95 7.83 -6.80
C LEU A 10 17.26 7.86 -8.16
N ASP A 11 17.93 8.34 -9.20
CA ASP A 11 17.39 8.39 -10.56
C ASP A 11 17.18 6.99 -11.15
N ASP A 12 18.13 6.07 -10.93
CA ASP A 12 18.01 4.69 -11.39
C ASP A 12 16.90 3.93 -10.64
N GLU A 13 16.74 4.18 -9.34
CA GLU A 13 15.64 3.62 -8.56
C GLU A 13 14.28 4.19 -8.98
N ALA A 14 14.20 5.50 -9.27
CA ALA A 14 12.99 6.12 -9.77
C ALA A 14 12.57 5.50 -11.12
N ARG A 15 13.52 5.32 -12.05
CA ARG A 15 13.28 4.63 -13.33
C ARG A 15 12.83 3.20 -13.13
N ARG A 16 13.46 2.47 -12.20
CA ARG A 16 13.06 1.10 -11.86
C ARG A 16 11.61 1.07 -11.38
N LEU A 17 11.23 1.93 -10.44
CA LEU A 17 9.89 1.99 -9.87
C LEU A 17 8.82 2.28 -10.92
N VAL A 18 9.03 3.26 -11.80
CA VAL A 18 8.03 3.59 -12.84
C VAL A 18 7.94 2.54 -13.96
N SER A 19 8.95 1.68 -14.09
CA SER A 19 8.93 0.54 -15.02
C SER A 19 8.17 -0.67 -14.50
N LEU A 20 7.80 -0.68 -13.21
CA LEU A 20 7.07 -1.80 -12.61
C LEU A 20 5.65 -1.94 -13.16
N PRO A 21 5.09 -3.16 -13.18
CA PRO A 21 3.67 -3.35 -13.43
C PRO A 21 2.80 -2.50 -12.48
N PRO A 22 1.62 -2.02 -12.91
CA PRO A 22 0.79 -1.10 -12.11
C PRO A 22 0.49 -1.58 -10.69
N ALA A 23 0.24 -2.88 -10.52
CA ALA A 23 -0.03 -3.46 -9.20
C ALA A 23 1.19 -3.45 -8.28
N GLU A 24 2.37 -3.74 -8.82
CA GLU A 24 3.63 -3.71 -8.07
C GLU A 24 4.02 -2.27 -7.73
N PHE A 25 3.91 -1.35 -8.69
CA PHE A 25 4.10 0.08 -8.45
C PHE A 25 3.18 0.59 -7.34
N ALA A 26 1.89 0.26 -7.40
CA ALA A 26 0.93 0.62 -6.36
C ALA A 26 1.32 0.04 -4.99
N GLY A 27 1.77 -1.23 -4.94
CA GLY A 27 2.27 -1.85 -3.72
C GLY A 27 3.46 -1.10 -3.11
N PHE A 28 4.43 -0.68 -3.94
CA PHE A 28 5.55 0.13 -3.49
C PHE A 28 5.11 1.49 -2.93
N MET A 29 4.23 2.20 -3.66
CA MET A 29 3.72 3.51 -3.22
C MET A 29 2.94 3.40 -1.91
N LEU A 30 2.12 2.37 -1.75
CA LEU A 30 1.37 2.11 -0.51
C LEU A 30 2.31 1.75 0.65
N THR A 31 3.36 0.98 0.40
CA THR A 31 4.38 0.64 1.40
C THR A 31 5.13 1.88 1.86
N MET A 32 5.47 2.78 0.93
CA MET A 32 6.11 4.06 1.24
C MET A 32 5.18 4.96 2.08
N LEU A 33 3.93 5.11 1.67
CA LEU A 33 2.90 5.85 2.41
C LEU A 33 2.76 5.31 3.84
N PHE A 34 2.63 3.98 3.98
CA PHE A 34 2.52 3.34 5.29
C PHE A 34 3.73 3.64 6.16
N SER A 35 4.92 3.33 5.66
CA SER A 35 6.16 3.40 6.45
C SER A 35 6.55 4.83 6.83
N LYS A 36 6.33 5.79 5.92
CA LYS A 36 6.78 7.18 6.11
C LYS A 36 5.72 8.09 6.73
N VAL A 37 4.43 7.77 6.58
CA VAL A 37 3.34 8.65 7.00
C VAL A 37 2.44 8.02 8.06
N LEU A 38 1.98 6.79 7.85
CA LEU A 38 0.95 6.19 8.69
C LEU A 38 1.53 5.55 9.96
N TYR A 39 2.63 4.82 9.83
CA TYR A 39 3.29 4.16 10.95
C TYR A 39 3.78 5.13 12.03
N PRO A 40 4.44 6.26 11.69
CA PRO A 40 4.79 7.28 12.69
C PRO A 40 3.59 7.92 13.39
N LYS A 41 2.39 7.84 12.78
CA LYS A 41 1.12 8.32 13.35
C LYS A 41 0.39 7.25 14.17
N GLY A 42 1.02 6.10 14.40
CA GLY A 42 0.49 5.02 15.24
C GLY A 42 -0.32 3.96 14.49
N VAL A 43 -0.43 4.03 13.17
CA VAL A 43 -1.07 2.96 12.38
C VAL A 43 -0.15 1.75 12.33
N ARG A 44 -0.61 0.58 12.80
CA ARG A 44 0.21 -0.64 12.87
C ARG A 44 0.01 -1.61 11.72
N ASP A 45 -1.17 -1.56 11.12
CA ASP A 45 -1.54 -2.46 10.04
C ASP A 45 -2.34 -1.71 8.99
N MET A 46 -2.12 -2.06 7.73
CA MET A 46 -2.86 -1.54 6.60
C MET A 46 -3.13 -2.66 5.60
N THR A 47 -4.40 -2.94 5.38
CA THR A 47 -4.86 -3.87 4.34
C THR A 47 -5.52 -3.06 3.22
N VAL A 48 -5.03 -3.20 2.00
CA VAL A 48 -5.53 -2.49 0.82
C VAL A 48 -5.88 -3.48 -0.28
N ILE A 49 -6.93 -3.22 -1.04
CA ILE A 49 -7.29 -4.00 -2.23
C ILE A 49 -6.95 -3.17 -3.46
N VAL A 50 -6.06 -3.70 -4.30
CA VAL A 50 -5.61 -3.04 -5.53
C VAL A 50 -5.75 -4.03 -6.67
N ASN A 51 -6.56 -3.67 -7.68
CA ASN A 51 -6.77 -4.48 -8.89
C ASN A 51 -7.06 -5.97 -8.59
N GLY A 52 -7.93 -6.25 -7.63
CA GLY A 52 -8.29 -7.62 -7.22
C GLY A 52 -7.28 -8.34 -6.33
N SER A 53 -6.11 -7.75 -6.05
CA SER A 53 -5.11 -8.28 -5.12
C SER A 53 -5.24 -7.64 -3.74
N VAL A 54 -5.04 -8.42 -2.68
CA VAL A 54 -4.99 -7.93 -1.30
C VAL A 54 -3.52 -7.70 -0.91
N ILE A 55 -3.19 -6.46 -0.60
CA ILE A 55 -1.87 -6.05 -0.11
C ILE A 55 -2.01 -5.79 1.39
N ASN A 56 -1.25 -6.52 2.20
CA ASN A 56 -1.16 -6.30 3.64
C ASN A 56 0.23 -5.77 4.01
N ILE A 57 0.26 -4.68 4.76
CA ILE A 57 1.50 -4.06 5.25
C ILE A 57 1.35 -3.92 6.78
N GLY A 58 2.26 -4.53 7.53
CA GLY A 58 2.19 -4.63 8.99
C GLY A 58 2.43 -6.05 9.48
N ASP A 59 2.06 -6.31 10.73
CA ASP A 59 2.33 -7.56 11.45
C ASP A 59 1.13 -8.51 11.49
N SER A 60 -0.03 -8.08 10.97
CA SER A 60 -1.25 -8.90 10.95
C SER A 60 -1.06 -10.22 10.21
N GLU A 61 -1.58 -11.30 10.79
CA GLU A 61 -1.60 -12.60 10.14
C GLU A 61 -2.36 -12.57 8.79
N PRO A 62 -1.93 -13.35 7.78
CA PRO A 62 -2.54 -13.32 6.44
C PRO A 62 -4.05 -13.55 6.43
N LEU A 63 -4.55 -14.47 7.27
CA LEU A 63 -5.98 -14.76 7.33
C LEU A 63 -6.79 -13.59 7.93
N VAL A 64 -6.21 -12.87 8.88
CA VAL A 64 -6.83 -11.67 9.48
C VAL A 64 -6.93 -10.57 8.43
N ALA A 65 -5.86 -10.33 7.67
CA ALA A 65 -5.86 -9.36 6.57
C ALA A 65 -6.94 -9.67 5.53
N LEU A 66 -7.08 -10.93 5.10
CA LEU A 66 -8.14 -11.33 4.16
C LEU A 66 -9.55 -11.09 4.70
N LYS A 67 -9.78 -11.37 5.99
CA LYS A 67 -11.08 -11.09 6.65
C LYS A 67 -11.36 -9.59 6.69
N THR A 68 -10.36 -8.77 7.02
CA THR A 68 -10.48 -7.31 7.02
C THR A 68 -10.80 -6.77 5.62
N ALA A 69 -10.10 -7.25 4.59
CA ALA A 69 -10.36 -6.89 3.20
C ALA A 69 -11.80 -7.23 2.78
N LYS A 70 -12.28 -8.44 3.12
CA LYS A 70 -13.66 -8.87 2.84
C LYS A 70 -14.69 -7.96 3.50
N THR A 71 -14.46 -7.59 4.75
CA THR A 71 -15.36 -6.69 5.50
C THR A 71 -15.42 -5.30 4.87
N ALA A 72 -14.26 -4.74 4.51
CA ALA A 72 -14.19 -3.43 3.85
C ALA A 72 -14.94 -3.41 2.51
N LEU A 73 -14.75 -4.43 1.66
CA LEU A 73 -15.48 -4.56 0.39
C LEU A 73 -16.98 -4.66 0.60
N SER A 74 -17.41 -5.48 1.55
CA SER A 74 -18.83 -5.69 1.83
C SER A 74 -19.50 -4.39 2.28
N GLY A 75 -18.81 -3.60 3.12
CA GLY A 75 -19.28 -2.28 3.55
C GLY A 75 -19.43 -1.29 2.39
N GLU A 76 -18.47 -1.28 1.47
CA GLU A 76 -18.49 -0.38 0.31
C GLU A 76 -19.59 -0.76 -0.70
N ILE A 77 -19.77 -2.06 -0.97
CA ILE A 77 -20.87 -2.56 -1.81
C ILE A 77 -22.22 -2.12 -1.22
N ALA A 78 -22.43 -2.34 0.07
CA ALA A 78 -23.67 -1.92 0.74
C ALA A 78 -23.88 -0.40 0.67
N ARG A 79 -22.80 0.40 0.79
CA ARG A 79 -22.87 1.87 0.65
C ARG A 79 -23.30 2.29 -0.74
N ILE A 80 -22.83 1.63 -1.80
CA ILE A 80 -23.18 1.92 -3.19
C ILE A 80 -24.64 1.52 -3.47
N GLN A 81 -25.04 0.33 -3.04
CA GLN A 81 -26.41 -0.18 -3.23
C GLN A 81 -27.46 0.72 -2.56
N ARG A 82 -27.18 1.28 -1.39
CA ARG A 82 -28.11 2.22 -0.71
C ARG A 82 -28.25 3.58 -1.41
N LYS A 83 -27.35 3.91 -2.34
CA LYS A 83 -27.39 5.16 -3.12
C LYS A 83 -28.03 4.98 -4.50
N SER A 84 -28.36 3.74 -4.88
CA SER A 84 -29.07 3.38 -6.11
C SER A 84 -30.55 3.16 -5.83
#